data_AF-A0AAU9XLM1-F1
#
_entry.id   AF-A0AAU9XLM1-F1
#
_cell.length_a   1.000
_cell.length_b   1.000
_cell.length_c   1.000
_cell.angle_alpha   90.00
_cell.angle_beta   90.00
_cell.angle_gamma   90.00
#
_symmetry.space_group_name_H-M   'P 1'
#
loop_
_entity.id
_entity.type
_entity.pdbx_description
1 polymer ?
#
loop_
_entity_poly.entity_id
_entity_poly.type
_entity_poly.pdbx_seq_one_letter_code
_entity_poly.pdbx_strand_id
1 'polypeptide(L)'
;MEGSSKSVKRKIEEVDADASDEKSLGIKRFLRAPRKGKDITSSDVSQSHGNLPPTWKWKGTLLYYVSQKIQPSQQIAAFDFDGTLAKTSLFKHGPDAWSLLYPSCVQKLTTLHRDGYKLVIFTNQAAIGKAKASKQKVMDEKKGRLIGFVKKVALPFQIFVATSKDCYCKPNTGMWEFFCQKCNGDMKVNKEKSFFVGDAAGRAKDHGASDKEYAANCGLTFYTEDEFFMKDALKSKEIE
;
A
#
# COMPACT_ATOMS: atom_id res chain seq x y z
N MET A 1 -34.87 -64.46 25.57
CA MET A 1 -34.52 -63.71 24.35
C MET A 1 -34.06 -62.34 24.79
N GLU A 2 -32.81 -62.03 24.47
CA GLU A 2 -32.04 -60.85 24.85
C GLU A 2 -32.58 -59.56 24.21
N GLY A 3 -32.32 -58.41 24.83
CA GLY A 3 -32.58 -57.11 24.19
C GLY A 3 -32.54 -55.91 25.13
N SER A 4 -31.37 -55.60 25.68
CA SER A 4 -31.09 -54.47 26.58
C SER A 4 -31.34 -53.11 25.91
N SER A 5 -32.16 -52.25 26.54
CA SER A 5 -32.36 -50.85 26.14
C SER A 5 -31.12 -50.00 26.44
N LYS A 6 -30.52 -49.38 25.42
CA LYS A 6 -29.51 -48.32 25.57
C LYS A 6 -29.99 -47.03 24.91
N SER A 7 -30.11 -46.01 25.75
CA SER A 7 -30.36 -44.61 25.42
C SER A 7 -29.13 -44.03 24.72
N VAL A 8 -29.29 -43.50 23.50
CA VAL A 8 -28.22 -42.86 22.73
C VAL A 8 -28.29 -41.35 22.93
N LYS A 9 -27.39 -40.83 23.77
CA LYS A 9 -27.05 -39.40 23.84
C LYS A 9 -26.31 -39.00 22.56
N ARG A 10 -26.82 -38.00 21.83
CA ARG A 10 -26.07 -37.33 20.76
C ARG A 10 -25.09 -36.33 21.37
N LYS A 11 -23.82 -36.49 21.01
CA LYS A 11 -22.67 -35.67 21.38
C LYS A 11 -22.65 -34.42 20.50
N ILE A 12 -22.58 -33.24 21.12
CA ILE A 12 -22.28 -31.97 20.45
C ILE A 12 -20.77 -31.94 20.27
N GLU A 13 -20.29 -31.79 19.04
CA GLU A 13 -18.89 -31.45 18.76
C GLU A 13 -18.76 -29.93 18.75
N GLU A 14 -17.90 -29.43 19.65
CA GLU A 14 -17.38 -28.08 19.65
C GLU A 14 -16.49 -27.88 18.42
N VAL A 15 -16.67 -26.76 17.72
CA VAL A 15 -15.80 -26.37 16.61
C VAL A 15 -15.05 -25.11 17.05
N ASP A 16 -13.73 -25.23 17.02
CA ASP A 16 -12.73 -24.31 17.55
C ASP A 16 -12.89 -22.85 17.14
N ALA A 17 -12.77 -21.97 18.13
CA ALA A 17 -12.51 -20.56 17.99
C ALA A 17 -11.00 -20.30 18.10
N ASP A 18 -10.25 -20.27 16.98
CA ASP A 18 -8.84 -19.83 17.04
C ASP A 18 -8.25 -19.19 15.76
N ALA A 19 -9.08 -18.77 14.79
CA ALA A 19 -8.55 -18.10 13.57
C ALA A 19 -8.41 -16.57 13.72
N SER A 20 -8.94 -15.97 14.79
CA SER A 20 -8.95 -14.52 15.00
C SER A 20 -7.73 -14.01 15.76
N ASP A 21 -7.10 -14.84 16.60
CA ASP A 21 -6.03 -14.39 17.48
C ASP A 21 -4.67 -14.29 16.78
N GLU A 22 -4.37 -15.16 15.81
CA GLU A 22 -3.13 -15.13 15.03
C GLU A 22 -2.97 -13.84 14.20
N LYS A 23 -4.06 -13.34 13.60
CA LYS A 23 -4.06 -12.06 12.88
C LYS A 23 -3.90 -10.86 13.81
N SER A 24 -4.40 -10.95 15.04
CA SER A 24 -4.26 -9.94 16.08
C SER A 24 -2.80 -9.83 16.56
N LEU A 25 -2.10 -10.96 16.68
CA LEU A 25 -0.68 -11.06 17.02
C LEU A 25 0.24 -10.46 15.94
N GLY A 26 -0.09 -10.67 14.65
CA GLY A 26 0.64 -10.09 13.53
C GLY A 26 0.71 -8.56 13.58
N ILE A 27 -0.42 -7.90 13.84
CA ILE A 27 -0.51 -6.43 13.93
C ILE A 27 0.21 -5.91 15.20
N LYS A 28 0.07 -6.60 16.34
CA LYS A 28 0.70 -6.21 17.62
C LYS A 28 2.24 -6.22 17.56
N ARG A 29 2.84 -7.08 16.73
CA ARG A 29 4.31 -7.18 16.59
C ARG A 29 4.94 -5.93 15.97
N PHE A 30 4.18 -5.13 15.21
CA PHE A 30 4.65 -3.91 14.55
C PHE A 30 4.63 -2.66 15.44
N LEU A 31 4.03 -2.69 16.64
CA LEU A 31 3.79 -1.51 17.48
C LEU A 31 4.68 -1.42 18.74
N ARG A 32 5.83 -2.11 18.80
CA ARG A 32 6.74 -1.96 19.95
C ARG A 32 7.53 -0.65 19.88
N ALA A 33 7.48 0.11 20.97
CA ALA A 33 8.17 1.39 21.17
C ALA A 33 9.71 1.30 21.02
N PRO A 34 10.41 2.41 20.66
CA PRO A 34 11.83 2.37 20.30
C PRO A 34 12.76 2.12 21.49
N ARG A 35 13.86 1.38 21.25
CA ARG A 35 15.04 1.37 22.13
C ARG A 35 15.96 2.53 21.76
N LYS A 36 16.41 3.31 22.76
CA LYS A 36 17.36 4.42 22.60
C LYS A 36 18.75 3.92 22.18
N GLY A 37 19.36 4.59 21.22
CA GLY A 37 20.80 4.58 20.93
C GLY A 37 21.07 5.22 19.58
N LYS A 38 22.20 5.89 19.30
CA LYS A 38 23.30 6.50 20.06
C LYS A 38 23.95 7.45 19.04
N ASP A 39 24.39 8.64 19.46
CA ASP A 39 24.89 9.70 18.57
C ASP A 39 26.02 9.22 17.64
N ILE A 40 25.92 9.57 16.35
CA ILE A 40 27.00 9.44 15.37
C ILE A 40 27.39 10.86 14.94
N THR A 41 28.65 11.18 15.19
CA THR A 41 29.30 12.46 14.89
C THR A 41 29.53 12.63 13.39
N SER A 42 29.20 13.83 12.91
CA SER A 42 29.41 14.32 11.55
C SER A 42 30.90 14.43 11.19
N SER A 43 31.28 13.92 10.02
CA SER A 43 32.48 14.35 9.30
C SER A 43 32.09 14.74 7.88
N ASP A 44 32.32 16.01 7.57
CA ASP A 44 32.02 16.70 6.31
C ASP A 44 32.70 16.04 5.10
N VAL A 45 31.87 15.69 4.11
CA VAL A 45 32.29 15.59 2.70
C VAL A 45 31.24 16.31 1.87
N SER A 46 31.50 17.57 1.56
CA SER A 46 30.70 18.36 0.63
C SER A 46 30.97 17.91 -0.80
N GLN A 47 30.17 16.96 -1.30
CA GLN A 47 30.01 16.75 -2.74
C GLN A 47 28.75 17.48 -3.21
N SER A 48 28.93 18.41 -4.14
CA SER A 48 27.88 19.14 -4.83
C SER A 48 27.11 18.21 -5.77
N HIS A 49 26.23 17.38 -5.23
CA HIS A 49 25.24 16.67 -6.03
C HIS A 49 24.18 17.66 -6.50
N GLY A 50 24.19 18.00 -7.78
CA GLY A 50 23.12 18.75 -8.42
C GLY A 50 21.77 18.11 -8.10
N ASN A 51 20.93 18.83 -7.34
CA ASN A 51 19.65 18.33 -6.88
C ASN A 51 18.67 18.37 -8.05
N LEU A 52 18.61 17.29 -8.84
CA LEU A 52 17.73 17.20 -9.99
C LEU A 52 16.28 17.29 -9.52
N PRO A 53 15.44 18.11 -10.17
CA PRO A 53 14.05 18.23 -9.78
C PRO A 53 13.34 16.87 -9.94
N PRO A 54 12.34 16.58 -9.08
CA PRO A 54 11.54 15.38 -9.24
C PRO A 54 10.87 15.34 -10.62
N THR A 55 10.85 14.16 -11.25
CA THR A 55 10.36 14.03 -12.63
C THR A 55 9.67 12.69 -12.87
N TRP A 56 8.86 12.63 -13.93
CA TRP A 56 8.21 11.42 -14.39
C TRP A 56 9.03 10.74 -15.50
N LYS A 57 9.15 9.42 -15.45
CA LYS A 57 9.87 8.61 -16.43
C LYS A 57 9.01 7.46 -16.94
N TRP A 58 9.37 6.93 -18.11
CA TRP A 58 8.70 5.81 -18.75
C TRP A 58 9.59 4.57 -18.82
N LYS A 59 8.96 3.40 -18.74
CA LYS A 59 9.52 2.09 -19.11
C LYS A 59 8.41 1.30 -19.82
N GLY A 60 8.43 1.30 -21.15
CA GLY A 60 7.32 0.72 -21.93
C GLY A 60 5.99 1.40 -21.56
N THR A 61 5.04 0.62 -21.06
CA THR A 61 3.71 1.07 -20.61
C THR A 61 3.66 1.46 -19.12
N LEU A 62 4.78 1.40 -18.41
CA LEU A 62 4.90 1.83 -17.01
C LEU A 62 5.36 3.28 -16.94
N LEU A 63 4.59 4.12 -16.26
CA LEU A 63 4.96 5.48 -15.87
C LEU A 63 5.36 5.48 -14.39
N TYR A 64 6.49 6.10 -14.04
CA TYR A 64 6.95 6.15 -12.65
C TYR A 64 7.57 7.50 -12.28
N TYR A 65 7.44 7.88 -11.01
CA TYR A 65 7.90 9.16 -10.48
C TYR A 65 9.24 9.02 -9.75
N VAL A 66 10.21 9.88 -10.04
CA VAL A 66 11.56 9.84 -9.45
C VAL A 66 11.82 11.13 -8.69
N SER A 67 12.38 11.01 -7.48
CA SER A 67 12.84 12.13 -6.66
C SER A 67 14.07 11.71 -5.85
N GLN A 68 15.06 12.59 -5.73
CA GLN A 68 16.23 12.35 -4.87
C GLN A 68 15.89 12.27 -3.38
N LYS A 69 14.71 12.75 -2.97
CA LYS A 69 14.22 12.64 -1.58
C LYS A 69 13.78 11.22 -1.21
N ILE A 70 13.61 10.34 -2.19
CA ILE A 70 13.15 8.97 -1.98
C ILE A 70 14.37 8.07 -1.79
N GLN A 71 14.55 7.58 -0.57
CA GLN A 71 15.65 6.69 -0.24
C GLN A 71 15.26 5.21 -0.40
N PRO A 72 16.22 4.30 -0.69
CA PRO A 72 16.04 2.86 -0.55
C PRO A 72 15.61 2.43 0.87
N SER A 73 14.84 1.34 0.99
CA SER A 73 14.57 0.69 2.27
C SER A 73 14.39 -0.82 2.10
N GLN A 74 14.70 -1.59 3.15
CA GLN A 74 14.35 -3.01 3.22
C GLN A 74 12.87 -3.21 3.53
N GLN A 75 12.20 -2.23 4.15
CA GLN A 75 10.80 -2.32 4.57
C GLN A 75 9.94 -1.42 3.68
N ILE A 76 8.95 -2.02 3.02
CA ILE A 76 8.12 -1.33 2.05
C ILE A 76 6.67 -1.31 2.54
N ALA A 77 6.13 -0.10 2.68
CA ALA A 77 4.70 0.11 2.84
C ALA A 77 4.15 0.53 1.48
N ALA A 78 3.53 -0.42 0.79
CA ALA A 78 3.00 -0.20 -0.53
C ALA A 78 1.47 -0.05 -0.49
N PHE A 79 0.94 0.77 -1.39
CA PHE A 79 -0.47 1.14 -1.39
C PHE A 79 -1.02 1.18 -2.82
N ASP A 80 -2.29 0.81 -3.00
CA ASP A 80 -3.09 1.38 -4.07
C ASP A 80 -3.39 2.87 -3.82
N PHE A 81 -3.98 3.56 -4.79
CA PHE A 81 -4.34 4.96 -4.67
C PHE A 81 -5.85 5.20 -4.65
N ASP A 82 -6.57 4.77 -5.68
CA ASP A 82 -7.98 5.16 -5.91
C ASP A 82 -8.88 4.25 -5.07
N GLY A 83 -9.54 4.79 -4.05
CA GLY A 83 -10.31 3.97 -3.12
C GLY A 83 -9.49 3.42 -1.95
N THR A 84 -8.18 3.73 -1.90
CA THR A 84 -7.29 3.32 -0.79
C THR A 84 -6.67 4.51 -0.05
N LEU A 85 -5.89 5.36 -0.74
CA LEU A 85 -5.30 6.57 -0.14
C LEU A 85 -6.17 7.81 -0.40
N ALA A 86 -6.79 7.84 -1.57
CA ALA A 86 -7.60 8.95 -2.03
C ALA A 86 -9.01 8.49 -2.40
N LYS A 87 -10.00 9.26 -1.97
CA LYS A 87 -11.34 9.21 -2.56
C LYS A 87 -11.29 10.04 -3.84
N THR A 88 -11.21 9.38 -4.99
CA THR A 88 -11.31 10.05 -6.29
C THR A 88 -12.75 10.13 -6.75
N SER A 89 -13.13 11.28 -7.32
CA SER A 89 -14.49 11.47 -7.78
C SER A 89 -14.71 10.78 -9.12
N LEU A 90 -15.84 10.09 -9.25
CA LEU A 90 -16.32 9.59 -10.54
C LEU A 90 -16.98 10.70 -11.39
N PHE A 91 -17.47 11.77 -10.74
CA PHE A 91 -18.26 12.82 -11.37
C PHE A 91 -17.50 14.13 -11.58
N LYS A 92 -16.46 14.38 -10.79
CA LYS A 92 -15.56 15.53 -10.94
C LYS A 92 -14.28 15.06 -11.63
N HIS A 93 -13.92 15.73 -12.72
CA HIS A 93 -12.66 15.50 -13.42
C HIS A 93 -11.62 16.56 -13.04
N GLY A 94 -10.36 16.32 -13.40
CA GLY A 94 -9.28 17.25 -13.13
C GLY A 94 -8.24 16.75 -12.12
N PRO A 95 -7.11 17.48 -12.01
CA PRO A 95 -6.00 17.12 -11.13
C PRO A 95 -6.34 17.22 -9.63
N ASP A 96 -7.30 18.05 -9.26
CA ASP A 96 -7.71 18.27 -7.86
C ASP A 96 -9.03 17.57 -7.50
N ALA A 97 -9.48 16.65 -8.34
CA ALA A 97 -10.72 15.90 -8.14
C ALA A 97 -10.54 14.70 -7.20
N TRP A 98 -9.99 14.96 -6.00
CA TRP A 98 -9.70 13.94 -5.01
C TRP A 98 -9.73 14.53 -3.59
N SER A 99 -9.94 13.67 -2.59
CA SER A 99 -9.70 13.97 -1.18
C SER A 99 -8.98 12.80 -0.51
N LEU A 100 -8.43 12.99 0.68
CA LEU A 100 -7.98 11.86 1.50
C LEU A 100 -9.17 10.92 1.74
N LEU A 101 -8.94 9.61 1.68
CA LEU A 101 -9.99 8.63 1.98
C LEU A 101 -10.30 8.60 3.48
N TYR A 102 -9.26 8.58 4.31
CA TYR A 102 -9.36 8.58 5.76
C TYR A 102 -8.59 9.75 6.39
N PRO A 103 -9.14 10.41 7.44
CA PRO A 103 -8.40 11.45 8.17
C PRO A 103 -7.09 10.94 8.79
N SER A 104 -7.07 9.68 9.24
CA SER A 104 -5.90 9.03 9.87
C SER A 104 -4.76 8.76 8.89
N CYS A 105 -4.98 8.92 7.57
CA CYS A 105 -4.00 8.60 6.54
C CYS A 105 -2.67 9.34 6.75
N VAL A 106 -2.70 10.64 7.04
CA VAL A 106 -1.48 11.43 7.23
C VAL A 106 -0.66 10.89 8.40
N GLN A 107 -1.29 10.73 9.56
CA GLN A 107 -0.61 10.29 10.78
C GLN A 107 0.02 8.90 10.64
N LYS A 108 -0.71 7.94 10.03
CA LYS A 108 -0.19 6.58 9.82
C LYS A 108 0.98 6.55 8.85
N LEU A 109 0.90 7.29 7.74
CA LEU A 109 1.98 7.38 6.76
C LEU A 109 3.22 8.05 7.36
N THR A 110 3.04 9.11 8.16
CA THR A 110 4.14 9.78 8.87
C THR A 110 4.83 8.81 9.83
N THR A 111 4.06 8.02 10.57
CA THR A 111 4.58 7.00 11.48
C THR A 111 5.39 5.94 10.73
N LEU A 112 4.85 5.37 9.65
CA LEU A 112 5.56 4.40 8.82
C LEU A 112 6.88 4.95 8.28
N HIS A 113 6.86 6.17 7.74
CA HIS A 113 8.06 6.80 7.20
C HIS A 113 9.13 7.02 8.28
N ARG A 114 8.73 7.50 9.47
CA ARG A 114 9.61 7.64 10.63
C ARG A 114 10.21 6.30 11.05
N ASP A 115 9.42 5.24 10.98
CA ASP A 115 9.81 3.88 11.38
C ASP A 115 10.64 3.16 10.28
N GLY A 116 11.06 3.90 9.24
CA GLY A 116 12.00 3.45 8.22
C GLY A 116 11.36 2.78 7.00
N TYR A 117 10.03 2.83 6.88
CA TYR A 117 9.37 2.31 5.68
C TYR A 117 9.53 3.26 4.50
N LYS A 118 9.89 2.70 3.35
CA LYS A 118 9.72 3.39 2.09
C LYS A 118 8.26 3.31 1.68
N LEU A 119 7.67 4.47 1.37
CA LEU A 119 6.30 4.59 0.94
C LEU A 119 6.22 4.47 -0.59
N VAL A 120 5.40 3.55 -1.07
CA VAL A 120 5.27 3.25 -2.51
C VAL A 120 3.81 3.20 -2.92
N ILE A 121 3.46 3.81 -4.07
CA ILE A 121 2.14 3.69 -4.69
C ILE A 121 2.26 2.83 -5.96
N PHE A 122 1.39 1.82 -6.07
CA PHE A 122 1.20 1.01 -7.27
C PHE A 122 -0.27 1.11 -7.71
N THR A 123 -0.53 1.79 -8.82
CA THR A 123 -1.91 2.05 -9.29
C THR A 123 -2.14 1.60 -10.74
N ASN A 124 -3.27 0.94 -10.98
CA ASN A 124 -3.71 0.53 -12.31
C ASN A 124 -4.47 1.67 -13.00
N GLN A 125 -4.03 2.10 -14.18
CA GLN A 125 -4.61 3.21 -14.93
C GLN A 125 -4.74 2.86 -16.42
N ALA A 126 -5.30 1.68 -16.71
CA ALA A 126 -5.47 1.16 -18.08
C ALA A 126 -6.27 2.12 -19.00
N ALA A 127 -7.05 3.05 -18.44
CA ALA A 127 -7.73 4.10 -19.20
C ALA A 127 -6.73 5.01 -19.94
N ILE A 128 -5.53 5.25 -19.39
CA ILE A 128 -4.48 6.06 -20.02
C ILE A 128 -3.99 5.41 -21.32
N GLY A 129 -3.77 4.09 -21.31
CA GLY A 129 -3.32 3.35 -22.51
C GLY A 129 -4.40 3.26 -23.59
N LYS A 130 -5.68 3.23 -23.19
CA LYS A 130 -6.83 3.19 -24.12
C LYS A 130 -7.18 4.57 -24.70
N ALA A 131 -6.86 5.64 -23.99
CA ALA A 131 -7.15 6.99 -24.43
C ALA A 131 -6.36 7.30 -25.72
N LYS A 132 -7.08 7.76 -26.76
CA LYS A 132 -6.48 8.23 -28.01
C LYS A 132 -6.16 9.72 -27.89
N ALA A 133 -6.99 10.58 -28.45
CA ALA A 133 -6.79 12.03 -28.44
C ALA A 133 -6.72 12.65 -27.02
N SER A 134 -7.38 12.04 -26.03
CA SER A 134 -7.42 12.54 -24.65
C SER A 134 -6.31 12.00 -23.74
N LYS A 135 -5.37 11.21 -24.26
CA LYS A 135 -4.34 10.52 -23.45
C LYS A 135 -3.56 11.45 -22.55
N GLN A 136 -3.09 12.57 -23.10
CA GLN A 136 -2.31 13.55 -22.37
C GLN A 136 -3.13 14.15 -21.21
N LYS A 137 -4.37 14.56 -21.48
CA LYS A 137 -5.28 15.09 -20.46
C LYS A 137 -5.52 14.09 -19.31
N VAL A 138 -5.90 12.85 -19.63
CA VAL A 138 -6.17 11.81 -18.61
C VAL A 138 -4.91 11.52 -17.78
N MET A 139 -3.75 11.48 -18.43
CA MET A 139 -2.48 11.31 -17.75
C MET A 139 -2.17 12.49 -16.82
N ASP A 140 -2.35 13.74 -17.27
CA ASP A 140 -2.05 14.94 -16.49
C ASP A 140 -2.99 15.09 -15.28
N GLU A 141 -4.27 14.75 -15.44
CA GLU A 141 -5.20 14.66 -14.32
C GLU A 141 -4.72 13.64 -13.28
N LYS A 142 -4.32 12.43 -13.71
CA LYS A 142 -3.85 11.39 -12.78
C LYS A 142 -2.55 11.80 -12.09
N LYS A 143 -1.58 12.36 -12.83
CA LYS A 143 -0.34 12.90 -12.27
C LYS A 143 -0.63 14.01 -11.26
N GLY A 144 -1.57 14.91 -11.57
CA GLY A 144 -2.01 15.98 -10.68
C GLY A 144 -2.54 15.45 -9.35
N ARG A 145 -3.43 14.45 -9.39
CA ARG A 145 -3.98 13.82 -8.16
C ARG A 145 -2.88 13.19 -7.31
N LEU A 146 -1.99 12.43 -7.93
CA LEU A 146 -0.88 11.75 -7.26
C LEU A 146 0.09 12.75 -6.61
N ILE A 147 0.51 13.78 -7.35
CA ILE A 147 1.41 14.81 -6.82
C ILE A 147 0.70 15.70 -5.77
N GLY A 148 -0.58 16.00 -5.97
CA GLY A 148 -1.40 16.70 -4.99
C GLY A 148 -1.44 15.94 -3.67
N PHE A 149 -1.62 14.62 -3.71
CA PHE A 149 -1.57 13.76 -2.52
C PHE A 149 -0.21 13.82 -1.84
N VAL A 150 0.89 13.62 -2.58
CA VAL A 150 2.26 13.69 -2.05
C VAL A 150 2.54 15.03 -1.38
N LYS A 151 2.11 16.14 -1.99
CA LYS A 151 2.22 17.48 -1.41
C LYS A 151 1.40 17.62 -0.14
N LYS A 152 0.16 17.09 -0.13
CA LYS A 152 -0.75 17.19 1.01
C LYS A 152 -0.26 16.42 2.24
N VAL A 153 0.32 15.24 2.04
CA VAL A 153 0.87 14.43 3.15
C VAL A 153 2.30 14.82 3.52
N ALA A 154 2.98 15.58 2.65
CA ALA A 154 4.36 16.05 2.83
C ALA A 154 5.39 14.94 3.11
N LEU A 155 5.22 13.77 2.46
CA LEU A 155 6.10 12.61 2.60
C LEU A 155 6.63 12.15 1.23
N PRO A 156 7.86 11.60 1.17
CA PRO A 156 8.41 11.10 -0.08
C PRO A 156 7.72 9.78 -0.48
N PHE A 157 7.13 9.76 -1.68
CA PHE A 157 6.52 8.56 -2.26
C PHE A 157 7.18 8.20 -3.59
N GLN A 158 7.55 6.93 -3.73
CA GLN A 158 7.82 6.35 -5.03
C GLN A 158 6.49 5.95 -5.67
N ILE A 159 6.24 6.34 -6.92
CA ILE A 159 4.94 6.11 -7.58
C ILE A 159 5.14 5.35 -8.87
N PHE A 160 4.28 4.36 -9.11
CA PHE A 160 4.22 3.53 -10.31
C PHE A 160 2.77 3.46 -10.82
N VAL A 161 2.62 3.67 -12.12
CA VAL A 161 1.33 3.77 -12.81
C VAL A 161 1.34 2.82 -14.00
N ALA A 162 0.61 1.71 -13.89
CA ALA A 162 0.43 0.78 -14.99
C ALA A 162 -0.61 1.32 -15.97
N THR A 163 -0.17 1.75 -17.16
CA THR A 163 -1.07 2.45 -18.10
C THR A 163 -1.80 1.52 -19.07
N SER A 164 -1.48 0.23 -19.08
CA SER A 164 -2.06 -0.77 -20.01
C SER A 164 -2.37 -2.07 -19.27
N LYS A 165 -3.20 -2.93 -19.87
CA LYS A 165 -3.49 -4.27 -19.34
C LYS A 165 -2.40 -5.26 -19.77
N ASP A 166 -1.27 -5.24 -19.08
CA ASP A 166 -0.11 -6.08 -19.35
C ASP A 166 0.55 -6.55 -18.04
N CYS A 167 1.83 -6.95 -18.09
CA CYS A 167 2.57 -7.43 -16.93
C CYS A 167 2.72 -6.41 -15.80
N TYR A 168 2.54 -5.11 -16.06
CA TYR A 168 2.57 -4.08 -15.01
C TYR A 168 1.22 -3.93 -14.31
N CYS A 169 0.12 -4.34 -14.94
CA CYS A 169 -1.23 -4.17 -14.38
C CYS A 169 -1.47 -5.22 -13.28
N LYS A 170 -1.79 -4.79 -12.06
CA LYS A 170 -2.20 -5.67 -10.97
C LYS A 170 -3.37 -6.56 -11.44
N PRO A 171 -3.37 -7.88 -11.16
CA PRO A 171 -2.56 -8.57 -10.15
C PRO A 171 -1.17 -9.05 -10.60
N ASN A 172 -0.73 -8.72 -11.83
CA ASN A 172 0.62 -9.08 -12.30
C ASN A 172 1.69 -8.29 -11.53
N THR A 173 2.87 -8.89 -11.35
CA THR A 173 3.94 -8.42 -10.46
C THR A 173 4.91 -7.43 -11.10
N GLY A 174 4.76 -7.08 -12.37
CA GLY A 174 5.78 -6.34 -13.13
C GLY A 174 6.12 -4.97 -12.54
N MET A 175 5.17 -4.27 -11.91
CA MET A 175 5.45 -3.03 -11.18
C MET A 175 6.36 -3.26 -9.98
N TRP A 176 6.09 -4.29 -9.17
CA TRP A 176 6.88 -4.66 -8.00
C TRP A 176 8.29 -5.12 -8.39
N GLU A 177 8.39 -5.96 -9.42
CA GLU A 177 9.68 -6.45 -9.92
C GLU A 177 10.55 -5.30 -10.43
N PHE A 178 9.98 -4.40 -11.23
CA PHE A 178 10.68 -3.21 -11.68
C PHE A 178 11.13 -2.33 -10.51
N PHE A 179 10.26 -2.13 -9.52
CA PHE A 179 10.59 -1.40 -8.29
C PHE A 179 11.81 -2.01 -7.58
N CYS A 180 11.78 -3.31 -7.29
CA CYS A 180 12.88 -3.99 -6.60
C CYS A 180 14.19 -3.95 -7.38
N GLN A 181 14.14 -4.13 -8.70
CA GLN A 181 15.33 -4.21 -9.54
C GLN A 181 15.95 -2.85 -9.89
N LYS A 182 15.14 -1.79 -9.98
CA LYS A 182 15.58 -0.52 -10.59
C LYS A 182 15.32 0.72 -9.73
N CYS A 183 14.47 0.64 -8.72
CA CYS A 183 14.03 1.81 -7.96
C CYS A 183 14.22 1.67 -6.44
N ASN A 184 14.93 0.64 -5.98
CA ASN A 184 15.29 0.47 -4.57
C ASN A 184 16.81 0.39 -4.32
N GLY A 185 17.62 0.91 -5.23
CA GLY A 185 19.07 0.77 -5.18
C GLY A 185 19.50 -0.70 -5.07
N ASP A 186 20.61 -0.95 -4.40
CA ASP A 186 21.11 -2.31 -4.14
C ASP A 186 20.47 -2.95 -2.88
N MET A 187 19.46 -2.29 -2.30
CA MET A 187 18.84 -2.74 -1.06
C MET A 187 17.75 -3.79 -1.34
N LYS A 188 18.01 -5.02 -0.89
CA LYS A 188 17.04 -6.12 -0.96
C LYS A 188 15.86 -5.87 -0.02
N VAL A 189 14.65 -6.00 -0.55
CA VAL A 189 13.42 -5.88 0.24
C VAL A 189 13.24 -7.11 1.15
N ASN A 190 12.96 -6.85 2.43
CA ASN A 190 12.44 -7.83 3.37
C ASN A 190 10.91 -7.91 3.21
N LYS A 191 10.45 -8.91 2.48
CA LYS A 191 9.02 -9.11 2.19
C LYS A 191 8.17 -9.39 3.43
N GLU A 192 8.72 -10.08 4.44
CA GLU A 192 8.03 -10.38 5.70
C GLU A 192 7.71 -9.13 6.51
N LYS A 193 8.56 -8.10 6.38
CA LYS A 193 8.35 -6.78 6.97
C LYS A 193 7.74 -5.77 6.00
N SER A 194 7.25 -6.23 4.85
CA SER A 194 6.64 -5.37 3.84
C SER A 194 5.20 -5.78 3.62
N PHE A 195 4.38 -4.82 3.21
CA PHE A 195 2.95 -5.04 3.03
C PHE A 195 2.38 -4.19 1.90
N PHE A 196 1.22 -4.62 1.41
CA PHE A 196 0.42 -3.90 0.43
C PHE A 196 -0.96 -3.61 1.02
N VAL A 197 -1.43 -2.36 0.88
CA VAL A 197 -2.77 -1.94 1.26
C VAL A 197 -3.57 -1.60 0.01
N GLY A 198 -4.78 -2.13 -0.12
CA GLY A 198 -5.65 -1.87 -1.27
C GLY A 198 -7.12 -2.19 -1.02
N ASP A 199 -8.02 -1.61 -1.81
CA ASP A 199 -9.46 -1.79 -1.68
C ASP A 199 -10.02 -2.90 -2.56
N ALA A 200 -9.32 -3.29 -3.63
CA ALA A 200 -9.73 -4.42 -4.48
C ALA A 200 -9.37 -5.76 -3.81
N ALA A 201 -10.14 -6.12 -2.78
CA ALA A 201 -9.88 -7.27 -1.91
C ALA A 201 -10.83 -8.47 -2.15
N GLY A 202 -11.75 -8.35 -3.10
CA GLY A 202 -12.74 -9.38 -3.42
C GLY A 202 -13.90 -9.48 -2.43
N ARG A 203 -14.16 -8.43 -1.63
CA ARG A 203 -15.37 -8.33 -0.79
C ARG A 203 -16.57 -8.05 -1.69
N ALA A 204 -17.78 -8.30 -1.20
CA ALA A 204 -19.02 -8.06 -1.96
C ALA A 204 -19.18 -6.61 -2.48
N LYS A 205 -18.58 -5.64 -1.79
CA LYS A 205 -18.57 -4.21 -2.17
C LYS A 205 -17.47 -3.85 -3.18
N ASP A 206 -16.49 -4.71 -3.37
CA ASP A 206 -15.28 -4.40 -4.14
C ASP A 206 -15.50 -4.68 -5.63
N HIS A 207 -14.86 -3.89 -6.49
CA HIS A 207 -14.92 -4.05 -7.94
C HIS A 207 -14.08 -5.23 -8.46
N GLY A 208 -13.34 -5.92 -7.59
CA GLY A 208 -12.46 -7.04 -7.90
C GLY A 208 -11.56 -7.40 -6.73
N ALA A 209 -10.59 -8.30 -6.97
CA ALA A 209 -9.62 -8.78 -5.99
C ALA A 209 -8.16 -8.48 -6.37
N SER A 210 -7.93 -7.57 -7.33
CA SER A 210 -6.62 -7.36 -7.93
C SER A 210 -5.53 -6.92 -6.95
N ASP A 211 -5.88 -6.20 -5.87
CA ASP A 211 -4.93 -5.74 -4.87
C ASP A 211 -4.49 -6.86 -3.93
N LYS A 212 -5.46 -7.67 -3.49
CA LYS A 212 -5.22 -8.84 -2.67
C LYS A 212 -4.38 -9.89 -3.41
N GLU A 213 -4.73 -10.15 -4.67
CA GLU A 213 -3.98 -11.06 -5.53
C GLU A 213 -2.58 -10.51 -5.86
N TYR A 214 -2.45 -9.21 -6.13
CA TYR A 214 -1.14 -8.58 -6.34
C TYR A 214 -0.22 -8.75 -5.13
N ALA A 215 -0.73 -8.48 -3.92
CA ALA A 215 0.03 -8.66 -2.69
C ALA A 215 0.51 -10.11 -2.53
N ALA A 216 -0.39 -11.08 -2.74
CA ALA A 216 -0.06 -12.51 -2.69
C ALA A 216 1.01 -12.89 -3.72
N ASN A 217 0.86 -12.46 -4.98
CA ASN A 217 1.81 -12.73 -6.06
C ASN A 217 3.18 -12.09 -5.80
N CYS A 218 3.21 -10.92 -5.17
CA CYS A 218 4.45 -10.27 -4.74
C CYS A 218 5.06 -10.91 -3.47
N GLY A 219 4.32 -11.77 -2.76
CA GLY A 219 4.72 -12.34 -1.47
C GLY A 219 4.71 -11.32 -0.34
N LEU A 220 3.75 -10.40 -0.35
CA LEU A 220 3.58 -9.34 0.64
C LEU A 220 2.38 -9.63 1.56
N THR A 221 2.45 -9.16 2.79
CA THR A 221 1.27 -9.14 3.66
C THR A 221 0.23 -8.19 3.07
N PHE A 222 -1.03 -8.59 3.01
CA PHE A 222 -2.13 -7.75 2.50
C PHE A 222 -2.98 -7.20 3.64
N TYR A 223 -3.36 -5.93 3.52
CA TYR A 223 -4.39 -5.30 4.35
C TYR A 223 -5.41 -4.59 3.46
N THR A 224 -6.66 -4.60 3.87
CA THR A 224 -7.64 -3.68 3.29
C THR A 224 -7.45 -2.26 3.82
N GLU A 225 -7.97 -1.29 3.10
CA GLU A 225 -7.91 0.14 3.44
C GLU A 225 -8.57 0.45 4.79
N ASP A 226 -9.73 -0.16 5.07
CA ASP A 226 -10.46 0.01 6.32
C ASP A 226 -9.73 -0.68 7.49
N GLU A 227 -9.26 -1.92 7.32
CA GLU A 227 -8.41 -2.58 8.32
C GLU A 227 -7.17 -1.76 8.67
N PHE A 228 -6.51 -1.19 7.66
CA PHE A 228 -5.27 -0.47 7.85
C PHE A 228 -5.48 0.92 8.44
N PHE A 229 -6.50 1.67 8.02
CA PHE A 229 -6.66 3.07 8.44
C PHE A 229 -7.66 3.28 9.59
N MET A 230 -8.62 2.38 9.84
CA MET A 230 -9.66 2.56 10.86
C MET A 230 -9.39 1.85 12.20
N LYS A 231 -8.62 0.75 12.25
CA LYS A 231 -8.50 -0.06 13.48
C LYS A 231 -7.97 0.65 14.73
N ASP A 232 -7.28 1.79 14.59
CA ASP A 232 -6.81 2.58 15.74
C ASP A 232 -7.79 3.68 16.17
N ALA A 233 -8.76 4.05 15.33
CA ALA A 233 -9.77 5.06 15.65
C ALA A 233 -10.88 4.52 16.58
N LEU A 234 -11.05 3.19 16.63
CA LEU A 234 -12.05 2.53 17.48
C LEU A 234 -11.53 2.32 18.91
N LYS A 235 -10.23 2.06 19.10
CA LYS A 235 -9.64 1.92 20.44
C LYS A 235 -9.65 3.20 21.26
N SER A 236 -9.59 4.36 20.61
CA SER A 236 -9.67 5.65 21.29
C SER A 236 -11.08 5.99 21.79
N LYS A 237 -12.12 5.31 21.29
CA LYS A 237 -13.51 5.51 21.70
C LYS A 237 -14.01 4.53 22.77
N GLU A 238 -13.23 3.47 23.05
CA GLU A 238 -13.54 2.52 24.13
C GLU A 238 -12.83 2.88 25.45
N ILE A 239 -12.03 3.96 25.46
CA ILE A 239 -11.28 4.46 26.62
C ILE A 239 -11.82 5.82 27.11
N GLU A 240 -12.80 6.41 26.41
CA GLU A 240 -13.57 7.59 26.84
C GLU A 240 -14.93 7.17 27.42
#